data_AF-A0A9Q0K2A6-F1
#
_entry.id   AF-A0A9Q0K2A6-F1
#
_cell.length_a   1.000
_cell.length_b   1.000
_cell.length_c   1.000
_cell.angle_alpha   90.00
_cell.angle_beta   90.00
_cell.angle_gamma   90.00
#
_symmetry.space_group_name_H-M   'P 1'
#
loop_
_entity.id
_entity.type
_entity.pdbx_description
1 polymer ?
#
loop_
_entity_poly.entity_id
_entity_poly.type
_entity_poly.pdbx_seq_one_letter_code
_entity_poly.pdbx_strand_id
1 'polypeptide(L)'
;MRFPTRSANEGLAEKTHNLTLLDDEMIMDTVPDTQKEERRYLIYDSMGINGTSSVVERPFHERWKMFEKEVIDPRNFERQHIHHSRNPYYIYDLEPFRVRRKDFCLLSTVNKVLKEFIPRLSHEADGLIFQMEDEDRQLLYLHERGNRKLMEGNRVVFKGAPDPYAFAGKIIECSWDSVEEVWKCKRIRADKSTPNDFNTYKKVMRSIRDNITEDARLNEIGEIVHLLIYTDRIKNDI
;
A
#
# COMPACT_ATOMS: atom_id res chain seq x y z
N MET A 1 5.01 -2.35 -21.87
CA MET A 1 5.57 -3.13 -20.76
C MET A 1 5.72 -4.57 -21.20
N ARG A 2 6.70 -5.30 -20.65
CA ARG A 2 7.03 -6.66 -21.10
C ARG A 2 6.88 -7.67 -19.96
N PHE A 3 6.08 -8.71 -20.20
CA PHE A 3 5.90 -9.84 -19.29
C PHE A 3 6.38 -11.11 -19.99
N PRO A 4 7.67 -11.47 -19.85
CA PRO A 4 8.20 -12.71 -20.43
C PRO A 4 7.58 -13.92 -19.75
N THR A 5 7.27 -14.98 -20.51
CA THR A 5 6.90 -16.26 -19.92
C THR A 5 8.13 -16.95 -19.33
N ARG A 6 7.93 -17.82 -18.36
CA ARG A 6 8.97 -18.72 -17.88
C ARG A 6 9.56 -19.54 -19.03
N SER A 7 10.87 -19.38 -19.28
CA SER A 7 11.61 -20.19 -20.25
C SER A 7 12.10 -21.48 -19.59
N ALA A 8 12.03 -22.60 -20.32
CA ALA A 8 12.58 -23.89 -19.86
C ALA A 8 14.12 -23.96 -19.99
N ASN A 9 14.69 -23.15 -20.88
CA ASN A 9 16.12 -22.98 -21.02
C ASN A 9 16.53 -21.69 -20.30
N GLU A 10 17.67 -21.68 -19.61
CA GLU A 10 18.28 -20.54 -18.88
C GLU A 10 18.72 -19.39 -19.82
N GLY A 11 17.88 -19.05 -20.82
CA GLY A 11 18.10 -18.04 -21.83
C GLY A 11 16.87 -17.16 -22.03
N LEU A 12 16.97 -16.32 -23.06
CA LEU A 12 15.99 -15.31 -23.47
C LEU A 12 14.57 -15.89 -23.59
N ALA A 13 13.61 -15.32 -22.87
CA ALA A 13 12.20 -15.66 -23.05
C ALA A 13 11.71 -15.11 -24.40
N GLU A 14 11.65 -15.97 -25.41
CA GLU A 14 11.13 -15.59 -26.74
C GLU A 14 9.63 -15.25 -26.71
N LYS A 15 8.89 -15.77 -25.71
CA LYS A 15 7.45 -15.60 -25.59
C LYS A 15 7.09 -14.69 -24.42
N THR A 16 6.01 -13.93 -24.59
CA THR A 16 5.39 -13.11 -23.56
C THR A 16 4.02 -13.68 -23.19
N HIS A 17 3.56 -13.39 -21.97
CA HIS A 17 2.23 -13.79 -21.51
C HIS A 17 1.12 -13.33 -22.45
N ASN A 18 0.10 -14.17 -22.59
CA ASN A 18 -1.15 -13.84 -23.28
C ASN A 18 -2.34 -14.20 -22.37
N LEU A 19 -3.29 -13.28 -22.17
CA LEU A 19 -4.47 -13.51 -21.31
C LEU A 19 -4.12 -13.90 -19.85
N THR A 20 -3.25 -13.12 -19.22
CA THR A 20 -2.99 -13.20 -17.76
C THR A 20 -3.82 -12.12 -17.05
N LEU A 21 -4.52 -12.50 -15.99
CA LEU A 21 -5.31 -11.61 -15.12
C LEU A 21 -4.79 -11.70 -13.68
N LEU A 22 -4.33 -10.56 -13.17
CA LEU A 22 -3.75 -10.41 -11.83
C LEU A 22 -4.61 -9.47 -10.99
N ASP A 23 -4.53 -9.63 -9.68
CA ASP A 23 -5.13 -8.72 -8.71
C ASP A 23 -4.01 -7.89 -8.06
N ASP A 24 -4.19 -6.57 -8.05
CA ASP A 24 -3.10 -5.62 -7.90
C ASP A 24 -3.52 -4.29 -7.25
N GLU A 25 -2.51 -3.54 -6.84
CA GLU A 25 -2.62 -2.19 -6.31
C GLU A 25 -1.55 -1.29 -6.95
N MET A 26 -1.96 -0.13 -7.46
CA MET A 26 -1.04 0.90 -7.94
C MET A 26 -0.74 1.89 -6.83
N ILE A 27 0.53 2.02 -6.46
CA ILE A 27 1.00 2.96 -5.45
C ILE A 27 1.96 4.01 -6.03
N MET A 28 2.07 5.15 -5.36
CA MET A 28 3.09 6.16 -5.61
C MET A 28 4.11 6.09 -4.48
N ASP A 29 5.33 5.66 -4.78
CA ASP A 29 6.44 5.63 -3.81
C ASP A 29 7.34 6.86 -3.99
N THR A 30 7.71 7.51 -2.90
CA THR A 30 8.72 8.58 -2.92
C THR A 30 10.09 7.98 -2.66
N VAL A 31 11.02 8.11 -3.61
CA VAL A 31 12.39 7.61 -3.44
C VAL A 31 13.11 8.46 -2.38
N PRO A 32 13.59 7.87 -1.26
CA PRO A 32 14.12 8.63 -0.12
C PRO A 32 15.19 9.67 -0.47
N ASP A 33 16.08 9.33 -1.40
CA ASP A 33 17.24 10.17 -1.74
C ASP A 33 16.96 11.24 -2.80
N THR A 34 15.99 11.00 -3.69
CA THR A 34 15.73 11.90 -4.84
C THR A 34 14.43 12.67 -4.72
N GLN A 35 13.58 12.33 -3.74
CA GLN A 35 12.21 12.86 -3.58
C GLN A 35 11.34 12.69 -4.83
N LYS A 36 11.77 11.85 -5.78
CA LYS A 36 11.05 11.57 -7.01
C LYS A 36 9.92 10.59 -6.69
N GLU A 37 8.72 10.93 -7.13
CA GLU A 37 7.60 10.00 -7.10
C GLU A 37 7.74 8.97 -8.24
N GLU A 38 7.73 7.69 -7.89
CA GLU A 38 7.70 6.56 -8.82
C GLU A 38 6.42 5.75 -8.64
N ARG A 39 5.75 5.43 -9.75
CA ARG A 39 4.61 4.51 -9.76
C ARG A 39 5.09 3.07 -9.58
N ARG A 40 4.43 2.33 -8.70
CA ARG A 40 4.64 0.89 -8.53
C ARG A 40 3.33 0.12 -8.59
N TYR A 41 3.36 -0.95 -9.37
CA TYR A 41 2.27 -1.90 -9.52
C TYR A 41 2.57 -3.12 -8.66
N LEU A 42 1.84 -3.25 -7.55
CA LEU A 42 1.99 -4.30 -6.55
C LEU A 42 0.98 -5.41 -6.82
N ILE A 43 1.46 -6.57 -7.28
CA ILE A 43 0.63 -7.75 -7.49
C ILE A 43 0.52 -8.52 -6.17
N TYR A 44 -0.70 -8.89 -5.78
CA TYR A 44 -0.94 -9.65 -4.56
C TYR A 44 -1.75 -10.94 -4.74
N ASP A 45 -2.46 -11.11 -5.86
CA ASP A 45 -3.12 -12.37 -6.22
C ASP A 45 -3.17 -12.55 -7.76
N SER A 46 -3.61 -13.72 -8.20
CA SER A 46 -3.81 -14.05 -9.62
C SER A 46 -5.14 -14.74 -9.84
N MET A 47 -5.84 -14.37 -10.91
CA MET A 47 -7.13 -14.96 -11.30
C MET A 47 -6.98 -15.89 -12.50
N GLY A 48 -6.01 -15.65 -13.37
CA GLY A 48 -5.66 -16.52 -14.50
C GLY A 48 -4.27 -16.21 -15.06
N ILE A 49 -3.55 -17.22 -15.56
CA ILE A 49 -2.19 -17.06 -16.10
C ILE A 49 -2.10 -17.70 -17.49
N ASN A 50 -1.64 -16.91 -18.46
CA ASN A 50 -1.31 -17.34 -19.81
C ASN A 50 -2.46 -18.10 -20.54
N GLY A 51 -3.71 -17.65 -20.38
CA GLY A 51 -4.88 -18.31 -20.98
C GLY A 51 -5.28 -19.64 -20.35
N THR A 52 -4.64 -20.05 -19.26
CA THR A 52 -5.05 -21.22 -18.47
C THR A 52 -6.39 -20.95 -17.77
N SER A 53 -7.17 -22.00 -17.55
CA SER A 53 -8.40 -21.99 -16.73
C SER A 53 -8.21 -21.22 -15.42
N SER A 54 -9.31 -20.64 -14.92
CA SER A 54 -9.34 -19.86 -13.68
C SER A 54 -8.54 -20.52 -12.56
N VAL A 55 -7.58 -19.81 -11.97
CA VAL A 55 -6.79 -20.31 -10.83
C VAL A 55 -7.45 -19.99 -9.49
N VAL A 56 -8.61 -19.33 -9.50
CA VAL A 56 -9.33 -18.84 -8.31
C VAL A 56 -9.72 -19.95 -7.34
N GLU A 57 -9.93 -21.18 -7.84
CA GLU A 57 -10.29 -22.34 -7.02
C GLU A 57 -9.09 -22.91 -6.25
N ARG A 58 -7.86 -22.56 -6.64
CA ARG A 58 -6.65 -23.01 -5.93
C ARG A 58 -6.49 -22.27 -4.61
N PRO A 59 -5.90 -22.88 -3.58
CA PRO A 59 -5.51 -22.18 -2.36
C PRO A 59 -4.64 -20.95 -2.65
N PHE A 60 -4.83 -19.88 -1.88
CA PHE A 60 -4.11 -18.62 -2.04
C PHE A 60 -2.58 -18.78 -2.11
N HIS A 61 -1.98 -19.64 -1.29
CA HIS A 61 -0.54 -19.86 -1.29
C HIS A 61 -0.04 -20.50 -2.61
N GLU A 62 -0.87 -21.28 -3.30
CA GLU A 62 -0.55 -21.81 -4.62
C GLU A 62 -0.63 -20.71 -5.67
N ARG A 63 -1.71 -19.92 -5.67
CA ARG A 63 -1.87 -18.77 -6.59
C ARG A 63 -0.70 -17.79 -6.45
N TRP A 64 -0.31 -17.52 -5.20
CA TRP A 64 0.87 -16.72 -4.85
C TRP A 64 2.16 -17.25 -5.47
N LYS A 65 2.49 -18.53 -5.22
CA LYS A 65 3.67 -19.18 -5.81
C LYS A 65 3.62 -19.23 -7.33
N MET A 66 2.42 -19.35 -7.91
CA MET A 66 2.23 -19.40 -9.36
C MET A 66 2.58 -18.06 -9.99
N PHE A 67 2.01 -16.94 -9.54
CA PHE A 67 2.33 -15.65 -10.16
C PHE A 67 3.77 -15.20 -9.85
N GLU A 68 4.33 -15.59 -8.71
CA GLU A 68 5.75 -15.40 -8.42
C GLU A 68 6.63 -16.07 -9.49
N LYS A 69 6.45 -17.37 -9.70
CA LYS A 69 7.26 -18.15 -10.64
C LYS A 69 7.00 -17.85 -12.11
N GLU A 70 5.76 -17.51 -12.45
CA GLU A 70 5.35 -17.33 -13.84
C GLU A 70 5.46 -15.86 -14.28
N VAL A 71 5.32 -14.88 -13.39
CA VAL A 71 5.28 -13.46 -13.75
C VAL A 71 6.46 -12.68 -13.18
N ILE A 72 6.74 -12.81 -11.88
CA ILE A 72 7.74 -12.00 -11.19
C ILE A 72 9.16 -12.47 -11.52
N ASP A 73 9.42 -13.76 -11.34
CA ASP A 73 10.75 -14.34 -11.55
C ASP A 73 11.25 -14.18 -13.00
N PRO A 74 10.46 -14.48 -14.04
CA PRO A 74 10.91 -14.33 -15.43
C PRO A 74 11.25 -12.88 -15.77
N ARG A 75 10.50 -11.92 -15.22
CA ARG A 75 10.76 -10.49 -15.44
C ARG A 75 12.03 -10.04 -14.73
N ASN A 76 12.26 -10.48 -13.49
CA ASN A 76 13.47 -10.15 -12.74
C ASN A 76 14.72 -10.75 -13.40
N PHE A 77 14.62 -12.01 -13.83
CA PHE A 77 15.69 -12.71 -14.55
C PHE A 77 16.02 -12.00 -15.87
N GLU A 78 15.01 -11.72 -16.71
CA GLU A 78 15.19 -11.03 -17.99
C GLU A 78 15.80 -9.64 -17.77
N ARG A 79 15.31 -8.87 -16.79
CA ARG A 79 15.87 -7.56 -16.44
C ARG A 79 17.34 -7.64 -16.05
N GLN A 80 17.70 -8.59 -15.19
CA GLN A 80 19.09 -8.77 -14.77
C GLN A 80 19.98 -9.17 -15.95
N HIS A 81 19.50 -10.06 -16.83
CA HIS A 81 20.24 -10.49 -18.01
C HIS A 81 20.48 -9.33 -18.99
N ILE A 82 19.44 -8.54 -19.28
CA ILE A 82 19.52 -7.35 -20.15
C ILE A 82 20.49 -6.32 -19.57
N HIS A 83 20.46 -6.08 -18.27
CA HIS A 83 21.33 -5.09 -17.62
C HIS A 83 22.83 -5.39 -17.82
N HIS A 84 23.20 -6.66 -17.93
CA HIS A 84 24.58 -7.08 -18.19
C HIS A 84 24.89 -7.26 -19.69
N SER A 85 23.90 -7.09 -20.57
CA SER A 85 24.08 -7.21 -22.02
C SER A 85 24.70 -5.95 -22.61
N ARG A 86 25.65 -6.13 -23.54
CA ARG A 86 26.22 -5.02 -24.32
C ARG A 86 25.26 -4.45 -25.36
N ASN A 87 24.23 -5.21 -25.74
CA ASN A 87 23.22 -4.79 -26.71
C ASN A 87 21.83 -5.19 -26.20
N PRO A 88 21.20 -4.37 -25.34
CA PRO A 88 19.90 -4.68 -24.76
C PRO A 88 18.79 -4.50 -25.81
N TYR A 89 17.97 -5.54 -26.04
CA TYR A 89 16.81 -5.47 -26.94
C TYR A 89 15.58 -4.81 -26.28
N TYR A 90 15.59 -4.60 -24.97
CA TYR A 90 14.52 -3.98 -24.21
C TYR A 90 15.11 -3.20 -23.03
N ILE A 91 14.46 -2.11 -22.59
CA ILE A 91 14.94 -1.25 -21.51
C ILE A 91 13.84 -1.11 -20.45
N TYR A 92 13.97 -1.82 -19.34
CA TYR A 92 12.98 -1.82 -18.26
C TYR A 92 12.80 -0.46 -17.58
N ASP A 93 13.83 0.38 -17.54
CA ASP A 93 13.76 1.68 -16.88
C ASP A 93 12.91 2.71 -17.65
N LEU A 94 12.52 2.40 -18.89
CA LEU A 94 11.59 3.21 -19.69
C LEU A 94 10.12 2.81 -19.49
N GLU A 95 9.84 1.79 -18.68
CA GLU A 95 8.46 1.42 -18.39
C GLU A 95 7.75 2.46 -17.51
N PRO A 96 6.44 2.67 -17.70
CA PRO A 96 5.69 3.73 -17.00
C PRO A 96 5.61 3.52 -15.48
N PHE A 97 5.82 2.29 -15.01
CA PHE A 97 5.82 1.92 -13.61
C PHE A 97 6.60 0.63 -13.37
N ARG A 98 7.10 0.45 -12.16
CA ARG A 98 7.80 -0.79 -11.76
C ARG A 98 6.78 -1.82 -11.28
N VAL A 99 6.94 -3.06 -11.70
CA VAL A 99 6.14 -4.19 -11.21
C VAL A 99 6.85 -4.85 -10.04
N ARG A 100 6.13 -5.13 -8.96
CA ARG A 100 6.63 -5.89 -7.80
C ARG A 100 5.57 -6.84 -7.27
N ARG A 101 6.03 -7.90 -6.62
CA ARG A 101 5.22 -8.69 -5.70
C ARG A 101 4.95 -7.81 -4.47
N LYS A 102 3.71 -7.76 -3.98
CA LYS A 102 3.48 -7.36 -2.57
C LYS A 102 4.18 -8.42 -1.70
N ASP A 103 4.57 -8.13 -0.48
CA ASP A 103 5.10 -9.16 0.42
C ASP A 103 4.11 -9.39 1.55
N PHE A 104 3.80 -10.66 1.84
CA PHE A 104 2.99 -11.02 3.00
C PHE A 104 3.89 -11.44 4.14
N CYS A 105 3.69 -10.82 5.30
CA CYS A 105 4.38 -11.19 6.52
C CYS A 105 3.55 -12.24 7.28
N LEU A 106 4.23 -13.20 7.92
CA LEU A 106 3.57 -14.16 8.79
C LEU A 106 2.97 -13.45 10.00
N LEU A 107 1.82 -13.93 10.49
CA LEU A 107 1.16 -13.37 11.67
C LEU A 107 2.08 -13.34 12.90
N SER A 108 2.97 -14.32 13.04
CA SER A 108 4.00 -14.35 14.09
C SER A 108 5.03 -13.21 14.01
N THR A 109 5.18 -12.59 12.83
CA THR A 109 6.10 -11.47 12.60
C THR A 109 5.42 -10.10 12.69
N VAL A 110 4.13 -10.05 13.00
CA VAL A 110 3.32 -8.80 13.07
C VAL A 110 3.97 -7.76 13.99
N ASN A 111 4.54 -8.16 15.14
CA ASN A 111 5.29 -7.24 16.00
C ASN A 111 6.48 -6.56 15.29
N LYS A 112 7.25 -7.31 14.49
CA LYS A 112 8.37 -6.76 13.70
C LYS A 112 7.85 -5.91 12.54
N VAL A 113 6.74 -6.31 11.92
CA VAL A 113 6.13 -5.55 10.83
C VAL A 113 5.64 -4.19 11.32
N LEU A 114 4.90 -4.16 12.42
CA LEU A 114 4.32 -2.94 12.98
C LEU A 114 5.39 -1.99 13.53
N LYS A 115 6.42 -2.52 14.20
CA LYS A 115 7.45 -1.70 14.89
C LYS A 115 8.64 -1.35 14.00
N GLU A 116 8.98 -2.18 13.01
CA GLU A 116 10.18 -1.99 12.19
C GLU A 116 9.89 -1.78 10.70
N PHE A 117 8.88 -2.45 10.13
CA PHE A 117 8.62 -2.40 8.69
C PHE A 117 7.69 -1.26 8.28
N ILE A 118 6.54 -1.09 8.94
CA ILE A 118 5.57 -0.03 8.66
C ILE A 118 6.19 1.36 8.79
N PRO A 119 7.00 1.68 9.84
CA PRO A 119 7.67 2.97 9.93
C PRO A 119 8.73 3.20 8.84
N ARG A 120 9.18 2.14 8.15
CA ARG A 120 10.15 2.19 7.04
C ARG A 120 9.49 2.15 5.66
N LEU A 121 8.17 2.04 5.57
CA LEU A 121 7.46 2.10 4.29
C LEU A 121 7.63 3.51 3.69
N SER A 122 7.98 3.55 2.40
CA SER A 122 8.13 4.79 1.62
C SER A 122 6.81 5.46 1.23
N HIS A 123 5.68 4.91 1.70
CA HIS A 123 4.33 5.43 1.54
C HIS A 123 3.56 5.24 2.85
N GLU A 124 2.84 6.27 3.29
CA GLU A 124 2.06 6.22 4.54
C GLU A 124 0.68 5.59 4.32
N ALA A 125 0.16 4.93 5.36
CA ALA A 125 -1.25 4.51 5.42
C ALA A 125 -2.18 5.72 5.26
N ASP A 126 -3.26 5.51 4.50
CA ASP A 126 -4.19 6.53 4.01
C ASP A 126 -4.60 7.54 5.10
N GLY A 127 -4.35 8.82 4.84
CA GLY A 127 -4.80 9.91 5.69
C GLY A 127 -6.30 10.20 5.54
N LEU A 128 -6.87 10.90 6.51
CA LEU A 128 -8.21 11.47 6.38
C LEU A 128 -8.14 12.87 5.78
N ILE A 129 -9.11 13.18 4.93
CA ILE A 129 -9.22 14.46 4.24
C ILE A 129 -10.32 15.31 4.91
N PHE A 130 -9.93 16.50 5.38
CA PHE A 130 -10.77 17.47 6.06
C PHE A 130 -10.87 18.77 5.25
N GLN A 131 -11.94 19.53 5.44
CA GLN A 131 -12.04 20.91 4.96
C GLN A 131 -11.78 21.87 6.13
N MET A 132 -10.94 22.87 5.92
CA MET A 132 -10.71 23.93 6.92
C MET A 132 -11.78 25.02 6.88
N GLU A 133 -11.96 25.72 7.99
CA GLU A 133 -12.77 26.94 8.00
C GLU A 133 -12.15 28.06 7.17
N ASP A 134 -13.01 28.96 6.71
CA ASP A 134 -12.64 30.12 5.90
C ASP A 134 -12.13 31.30 6.77
N GLU A 135 -12.51 31.38 8.05
CA GLU A 135 -12.30 32.54 8.93
C GLU A 135 -11.25 32.36 10.05
N ASP A 136 -10.09 31.80 9.73
CA ASP A 136 -8.91 31.66 10.63
C ASP A 136 -9.16 30.97 11.98
N ARG A 137 -10.02 29.97 11.95
CA ARG A 137 -10.13 29.01 13.05
C ARG A 137 -9.62 27.70 12.50
N GLN A 138 -8.69 27.05 13.20
CA GLN A 138 -8.15 25.72 12.85
C GLN A 138 -9.20 24.60 13.02
N LEU A 139 -10.45 24.90 12.66
CA LEU A 139 -11.60 24.03 12.73
C LEU A 139 -11.63 23.15 11.48
N LEU A 140 -11.87 21.86 11.73
CA LEU A 140 -11.95 20.84 10.71
C LEU A 140 -13.41 20.49 10.47
N TYR A 141 -13.77 20.37 9.19
CA TYR A 141 -15.09 19.99 8.75
C TYR A 141 -15.04 18.69 7.95
N LEU A 142 -16.05 17.88 8.19
CA LEU A 142 -16.38 16.71 7.39
C LEU A 142 -17.74 16.89 6.72
N HIS A 143 -18.03 16.02 5.77
CA HIS A 143 -19.34 15.97 5.14
C HIS A 143 -20.27 15.02 5.93
N GLU A 144 -21.49 15.45 6.24
CA GLU A 144 -22.53 14.58 6.79
C GLU A 144 -23.90 14.99 6.24
N ARG A 145 -24.57 14.08 5.51
CA ARG A 145 -25.94 14.27 4.99
C ARG A 145 -26.15 15.58 4.20
N GLY A 146 -25.18 15.96 3.38
CA GLY A 146 -25.25 17.18 2.56
C GLY A 146 -24.81 18.46 3.27
N ASN A 147 -24.44 18.38 4.55
CA ASN A 147 -24.01 19.52 5.35
C ASN A 147 -22.54 19.37 5.80
N ARG A 148 -21.93 20.52 6.15
CA ARG A 148 -20.64 20.57 6.84
C ARG A 148 -20.86 20.23 8.32
N LYS A 149 -20.12 19.24 8.83
CA LYS A 149 -20.09 18.86 10.24
C LYS A 149 -18.78 19.29 10.87
N LEU A 150 -18.87 20.10 11.92
CA LEU A 150 -17.71 20.52 12.70
C LEU A 150 -17.15 19.36 13.52
N MET A 151 -15.83 19.25 13.53
CA MET A 151 -15.06 18.33 14.36
C MET A 151 -14.68 18.99 15.68
N GLU A 152 -15.64 19.07 16.61
CA GLU A 152 -15.40 19.67 17.93
C GLU A 152 -14.24 19.00 18.66
N GLY A 153 -13.39 19.81 19.31
CA GLY A 153 -12.23 19.33 20.08
C GLY A 153 -11.04 18.82 19.25
N ASN A 154 -11.15 18.75 17.92
CA ASN A 154 -10.06 18.30 17.07
C ASN A 154 -9.19 19.48 16.65
N ARG A 155 -7.86 19.32 16.76
CA ARG A 155 -6.87 20.32 16.36
C ARG A 155 -5.97 19.79 15.26
N VAL A 156 -5.52 20.68 14.38
CA VAL A 156 -4.58 20.38 13.31
C VAL A 156 -3.28 21.15 13.48
N VAL A 157 -2.15 20.47 13.25
CA VAL A 157 -0.81 21.04 13.27
C VAL A 157 -0.23 21.03 11.86
N PHE A 158 0.29 22.17 11.42
CA PHE A 158 0.97 22.35 10.13
C PHE A 158 2.47 22.29 10.33
N LYS A 159 3.13 21.25 9.83
CA LYS A 159 4.59 21.15 9.92
C LYS A 159 5.23 21.96 8.79
N GLY A 160 6.02 22.97 9.13
CA GLY A 160 6.85 23.72 8.18
C GLY A 160 6.14 24.84 7.39
N ALA A 161 4.86 25.12 7.65
CA ALA A 161 4.19 26.28 7.09
C ALA A 161 4.21 27.43 8.10
N PRO A 162 4.71 28.63 7.73
CA PRO A 162 4.78 29.77 8.64
C PRO A 162 3.41 30.36 8.96
N ASP A 163 2.38 30.03 8.18
CA ASP A 163 1.07 30.66 8.28
C ASP A 163 -0.11 29.68 8.06
N PRO A 164 -0.97 29.45 9.09
CA PRO A 164 -2.23 28.71 8.97
C PRO A 164 -3.22 29.27 7.93
N TYR A 165 -3.17 30.57 7.62
CA TYR A 165 -4.06 31.19 6.62
C TYR A 165 -3.89 30.58 5.22
N ALA A 166 -2.72 30.01 4.91
CA ALA A 166 -2.47 29.35 3.63
C ALA A 166 -3.37 28.12 3.38
N PHE A 167 -4.03 27.61 4.40
CA PHE A 167 -4.89 26.42 4.34
C PHE A 167 -6.39 26.73 4.53
N ALA A 168 -6.74 27.98 4.83
CA ALA A 168 -8.13 28.40 5.04
C ALA A 168 -9.01 28.05 3.82
N GLY A 169 -10.19 27.48 4.10
CA GLY A 169 -11.15 27.01 3.09
C GLY A 169 -10.71 25.81 2.24
N LYS A 170 -9.45 25.38 2.36
CA LYS A 170 -8.90 24.29 1.54
C LYS A 170 -9.23 22.92 2.13
N ILE A 171 -9.21 21.94 1.25
CA ILE A 171 -9.26 20.55 1.61
C ILE A 171 -7.84 20.06 1.87
N ILE A 172 -7.61 19.48 3.05
CA ILE A 172 -6.30 19.03 3.52
C ILE A 172 -6.35 17.56 3.90
N GLU A 173 -5.28 16.82 3.60
CA GLU A 173 -5.09 15.45 4.05
C GLU A 173 -4.25 15.46 5.33
N CYS A 174 -4.70 14.73 6.35
CA CYS A 174 -4.08 14.66 7.66
C CYS A 174 -3.88 13.21 8.13
N SER A 175 -2.84 12.98 8.93
CA SER A 175 -2.70 11.78 9.78
C SER A 175 -2.95 12.11 11.24
N TRP A 176 -3.42 11.14 12.00
CA TRP A 176 -3.52 11.24 13.45
C TRP A 176 -2.16 10.99 14.10
N ASP A 177 -1.75 11.85 15.02
CA ASP A 177 -0.68 11.60 15.97
C ASP A 177 -1.28 11.18 17.31
N SER A 178 -1.06 9.92 17.69
CA SER A 178 -1.58 9.37 18.94
C SER A 178 -0.81 9.82 20.19
N VAL A 179 0.41 10.34 20.05
CA VAL A 179 1.23 10.81 21.19
C VAL A 179 0.77 12.20 21.62
N GLU A 180 0.64 13.09 20.65
CA GLU A 180 0.25 14.49 20.87
C GLU A 180 -1.28 14.70 20.81
N GLU A 181 -2.04 13.66 20.45
CA GLU A 181 -3.50 13.69 20.25
C GLU A 181 -3.95 14.79 19.28
N VAL A 182 -3.23 14.95 18.16
CA VAL A 182 -3.51 15.97 17.14
C VAL A 182 -3.51 15.40 15.72
N TRP A 183 -4.22 16.08 14.82
CA TRP A 183 -4.10 15.84 13.38
C TRP A 183 -2.87 16.57 12.84
N LYS A 184 -2.00 15.87 12.10
CA LYS A 184 -0.89 16.47 11.37
C LYS A 184 -1.28 16.65 9.91
N CYS A 185 -1.29 17.89 9.43
CA CYS A 185 -1.51 18.17 8.02
C CYS A 185 -0.33 17.63 7.21
N LYS A 186 -0.63 16.83 6.18
CA LYS A 186 0.34 16.30 5.22
C LYS A 186 0.42 17.15 3.97
N ARG A 187 -0.74 17.45 3.35
CA ARG A 187 -0.81 18.17 2.07
C ARG A 187 -2.19 18.77 1.82
N ILE A 188 -2.25 19.70 0.88
CA ILE A 188 -3.49 20.23 0.30
C ILE A 188 -3.97 19.28 -0.81
N ARG A 189 -5.28 19.03 -0.85
CA ARG A 189 -5.97 18.17 -1.82
C ARG A 189 -6.82 19.00 -2.78
N ALA A 190 -6.16 19.71 -3.69
CA ALA A 190 -6.81 20.51 -4.72
C ALA A 190 -7.59 19.65 -5.76
N ASP A 191 -7.31 18.34 -5.80
CA ASP A 191 -8.01 17.35 -6.62
C ASP A 191 -9.40 16.98 -6.07
N LYS A 192 -9.74 17.43 -4.86
CA LYS A 192 -10.99 17.10 -4.18
C LYS A 192 -11.87 18.34 -4.07
N SER A 193 -13.17 18.14 -4.29
CA SER A 193 -14.21 19.16 -4.10
C SER A 193 -14.95 19.01 -2.78
N THR A 194 -14.84 17.86 -2.10
CA THR A 194 -15.50 17.59 -0.82
C THR A 194 -14.57 16.83 0.15
N PRO A 195 -14.66 17.11 1.47
CA PRO A 195 -13.94 16.35 2.49
C PRO A 195 -14.55 14.95 2.68
N ASN A 196 -13.92 14.11 3.50
CA ASN A 196 -14.48 12.79 3.79
C ASN A 196 -15.85 12.85 4.47
N ASP A 197 -16.66 11.81 4.26
CA ASP A 197 -17.90 11.59 4.99
C ASP A 197 -17.62 11.24 6.46
N PHE A 198 -18.48 11.71 7.36
CA PHE A 198 -18.37 11.44 8.80
C PHE A 198 -18.37 9.94 9.12
N ASN A 199 -19.03 9.09 8.33
CA ASN A 199 -18.96 7.64 8.51
C ASN A 199 -17.57 7.08 8.19
N THR A 200 -16.88 7.64 7.21
CA THR A 200 -15.48 7.28 6.91
C THR A 200 -14.59 7.67 8.08
N TYR A 201 -14.76 8.88 8.62
CA TYR A 201 -14.06 9.30 9.84
C TYR A 201 -14.30 8.35 11.02
N LYS A 202 -15.57 7.98 11.30
CA LYS A 202 -15.89 7.04 12.39
C LYS A 202 -15.19 5.69 12.21
N LYS A 203 -15.13 5.17 10.98
CA LYS A 203 -14.44 3.91 10.68
C LYS A 203 -12.94 4.03 10.93
N VAL A 204 -12.32 5.11 10.46
CA VAL A 204 -10.89 5.37 10.67
C VAL A 204 -10.57 5.58 12.14
N MET A 205 -11.36 6.36 12.88
CA MET A 205 -11.14 6.55 14.33
C MET A 205 -11.35 5.27 15.13
N ARG A 206 -12.32 4.43 14.73
CA ARG A 206 -12.46 3.10 15.31
C ARG A 206 -11.19 2.28 15.05
N SER A 207 -10.66 2.29 13.83
CA SER A 207 -9.41 1.60 13.50
C SER A 207 -8.20 2.14 14.28
N ILE A 208 -8.09 3.46 14.46
CA ILE A 208 -7.01 4.08 15.23
C ILE A 208 -7.11 3.69 16.70
N ARG A 209 -8.31 3.75 17.28
CA ARG A 209 -8.56 3.32 18.67
C ARG A 209 -8.31 1.81 18.85
N ASP A 210 -8.70 1.03 17.85
CA ASP A 210 -8.49 -0.41 17.79
C ASP A 210 -7.00 -0.78 17.59
N ASN A 211 -6.19 0.10 16.99
CA ASN A 211 -4.73 0.00 16.95
C ASN A 211 -4.07 0.41 18.28
N ILE A 212 -4.69 1.28 19.08
CA ILE A 212 -4.20 1.59 20.44
C ILE A 212 -4.41 0.37 21.37
N THR A 213 -5.40 -0.50 21.09
CA THR A 213 -5.58 -1.81 21.75
C THR A 213 -4.76 -2.94 21.13
N GLU A 214 -3.79 -2.65 20.25
CA GLU A 214 -2.95 -3.65 19.59
C GLU A 214 -2.14 -4.52 20.56
N ASP A 215 -1.80 -4.04 21.77
CA ASP A 215 -1.22 -4.88 22.83
C ASP A 215 -2.14 -6.04 23.26
N ALA A 216 -3.47 -5.86 23.19
CA ALA A 216 -4.45 -6.93 23.45
C ALA A 216 -4.65 -7.84 22.23
N ARG A 217 -4.52 -7.32 21.00
CA ARG A 217 -4.63 -8.12 19.75
C ARG A 217 -3.40 -8.98 19.46
N LEU A 218 -2.22 -8.59 19.94
CA LEU A 218 -1.03 -9.44 19.86
C LEU A 218 -1.21 -10.77 20.60
N ASN A 219 -2.00 -10.80 21.69
CA ASN A 219 -2.37 -12.04 22.37
C ASN A 219 -3.30 -12.91 21.52
N GLU A 220 -4.34 -12.34 20.89
CA GLU A 220 -5.23 -13.08 19.99
C GLU A 220 -4.50 -13.61 18.75
N ILE A 221 -3.55 -12.84 18.19
CA ILE A 221 -2.67 -13.29 17.11
C ILE A 221 -1.78 -14.45 17.60
N GLY A 222 -1.28 -14.40 18.83
CA GLY A 222 -0.56 -15.50 19.48
C GLY A 222 -1.41 -16.78 19.54
N GLU A 223 -2.68 -16.67 19.90
CA GLU A 223 -3.62 -17.80 19.92
C GLU A 223 -3.91 -18.34 18.51
N ILE A 224 -4.05 -17.47 17.50
CA ILE A 224 -4.27 -17.87 16.09
C ILE A 224 -3.05 -18.60 15.51
N VAL A 225 -1.82 -18.19 15.86
CA VAL A 225 -0.58 -18.88 15.43
C VAL A 225 -0.50 -20.31 15.97
N HIS A 226 -1.15 -20.60 17.10
CA HIS A 226 -1.25 -21.94 17.68
C HIS A 226 -2.32 -22.83 17.05
N LEU A 227 -3.16 -22.31 16.14
CA LEU A 227 -4.13 -23.12 15.41
C LEU A 227 -3.40 -24.03 14.40
N LEU A 228 -3.87 -25.29 14.32
CA LEU A 228 -3.28 -26.39 13.53
C LEU A 228 -2.97 -26.04 12.06
N ILE A 229 -3.70 -25.07 11.49
CA ILE A 229 -3.56 -24.61 10.10
C ILE A 229 -2.25 -23.82 9.87
N TYR A 230 -1.71 -23.18 10.90
CA TYR A 230 -0.46 -22.41 10.84
C TYR A 230 0.76 -23.19 11.35
N THR A 231 0.57 -24.22 12.19
CA THR A 231 1.67 -25.05 12.70
C THR A 231 2.39 -25.85 11.61
N ASP A 232 1.70 -26.24 10.53
CA ASP A 232 2.32 -26.96 9.40
C ASP A 232 3.20 -26.06 8.53
N ARG A 233 3.00 -24.73 8.53
CA ARG A 233 3.90 -23.79 7.87
C ARG A 233 5.18 -23.54 8.68
N ILE A 234 5.08 -23.50 10.01
CA ILE A 234 6.24 -23.25 10.88
C ILE A 234 7.25 -24.41 10.84
N LYS A 235 6.78 -25.66 10.68
CA LYS A 235 7.67 -26.84 10.64
C LYS A 235 8.45 -27.00 9.34
N ASN A 236 8.04 -26.34 8.26
CA ASN A 236 8.68 -26.50 6.94
C ASN A 236 9.69 -25.38 6.61
N ASP A 237 9.79 -24.35 7.45
CA ASP A 237 10.69 -23.19 7.27
C ASP A 237 11.75 -23.08 8.40
N ILE A 238 12.03 -24.16 9.14
CA ILE A 238 13.22 -24.31 10.03
C ILE A 238 14.17 -25.35 9.42
#